data_AF-A0A6F9AJA2-F1
#
_entry.id   AF-A0A6F9AJA2-F1
#
_cell.length_a   1.000
_cell.length_b   1.000
_cell.length_c   1.000
_cell.angle_alpha   90.00
_cell.angle_beta   90.00
_cell.angle_gamma   90.00
#
_symmetry.space_group_name_H-M   'P 1'
#
loop_
_entity.id
_entity.type
_entity.pdbx_description
1 polymer ?
#
loop_
_entity_poly.entity_id
_entity_poly.type
_entity_poly.pdbx_seq_one_letter_code
_entity_poly.pdbx_strand_id
1 'polypeptide(L)'
;MMVPCDAEYPAFISEHTIRETTGNIDCECCARSFVIQQIPSSNLFMVVVDNKCDCSSAPLVSMDPIEIMYNESLKCDRLKFQKDRKRPESRRPFHPEENAMECGGAAGLSAPLTAALLPLLANLISR
;
A
#
# COMPACT_ATOMS: atom_id res chain seq x y z
N MET A 1 14.96 5.07 -9.30
CA MET A 1 13.59 4.68 -9.73
C MET A 1 12.78 4.52 -8.45
N MET A 2 11.76 5.35 -8.22
CA MET A 2 10.93 5.22 -7.00
C MET A 2 10.01 4.01 -7.15
N VAL A 3 9.96 3.18 -6.12
CA VAL A 3 9.07 2.01 -6.02
C VAL A 3 7.91 2.40 -5.11
N PRO A 4 6.65 2.01 -5.42
CA PRO A 4 5.53 2.28 -4.52
C PRO A 4 5.72 1.57 -3.17
N CYS A 5 5.52 2.31 -2.08
CA CYS A 5 5.57 1.82 -0.71
C CYS A 5 4.32 2.27 0.07
N ASP A 6 4.01 1.56 1.15
CA ASP A 6 2.97 1.97 2.08
C ASP A 6 3.56 2.99 3.06
N ALA A 7 2.82 4.06 3.34
CA ALA A 7 3.24 5.11 4.26
C ALA A 7 2.16 5.42 5.30
N GLU A 8 2.60 5.71 6.51
CA GLU A 8 1.77 6.25 7.58
C GLU A 8 1.85 7.78 7.57
N TYR A 9 0.69 8.43 7.69
CA TYR A 9 0.58 9.89 7.67
C TYR A 9 0.11 10.37 9.05
N PRO A 10 0.95 11.05 9.83
CA PRO A 10 0.52 11.61 11.10
C PRO A 10 -0.50 12.73 10.84
N ALA A 11 -1.61 12.71 11.59
CA ALA A 11 -2.65 13.71 11.51
C ALA A 11 -3.05 14.17 12.90
N PHE A 12 -3.21 15.48 13.07
CA PHE A 12 -3.66 16.09 14.32
C PHE A 12 -5.03 16.74 14.10
N ILE A 13 -5.94 16.48 15.04
CA ILE A 13 -7.29 17.04 15.03
C ILE A 13 -7.47 17.80 16.35
N SER A 14 -7.94 19.03 16.25
CA SER A 14 -8.26 19.83 17.42
C SER A 14 -9.58 19.38 18.04
N GLU A 15 -9.60 19.19 19.36
CA GLU A 15 -10.83 18.90 20.09
C GLU A 15 -11.66 20.17 20.29
N HIS A 16 -12.97 20.12 20.01
CA HIS A 16 -13.88 21.29 20.04
C HIS A 16 -14.22 21.80 21.45
N THR A 17 -13.72 21.14 22.50
CA THR A 17 -14.00 21.47 23.90
C THR A 17 -13.15 22.62 24.43
N ILE A 18 -12.03 22.93 23.76
CA ILE A 18 -11.05 23.91 24.20
C ILE A 18 -11.39 25.28 23.60
N ARG A 19 -12.12 26.12 24.34
CA ARG A 19 -12.39 27.52 23.94
C ARG A 19 -11.19 28.42 24.19
N GLU A 20 -10.59 28.27 25.36
CA GLU A 20 -9.42 28.99 25.80
C GLU A 20 -8.68 28.13 26.83
N THR A 21 -7.36 28.00 26.69
CA THR A 21 -6.54 27.29 27.66
C THR A 21 -5.20 27.98 27.80
N THR A 22 -4.81 28.18 29.05
CA THR A 22 -3.49 28.66 29.43
C THR A 22 -2.67 27.47 29.89
N GLY A 23 -1.47 27.33 29.34
CA GLY A 23 -0.54 26.26 29.70
C GLY A 23 0.84 26.82 29.97
N ASN A 24 1.67 26.00 30.63
CA ASN A 24 3.08 26.27 30.85
C ASN A 24 3.88 25.06 30.37
N ILE A 25 4.93 25.31 29.59
CA ILE A 25 5.92 24.31 29.18
C ILE A 25 7.14 24.49 30.08
N ASP A 26 7.57 23.43 30.74
CA ASP A 26 8.81 23.42 31.51
C ASP A 26 10.01 23.17 30.59
N CYS A 27 10.97 24.09 30.60
CA CYS A 27 12.19 24.05 29.79
C CYS A 27 13.44 23.91 30.68
N GLU A 28 13.30 23.18 31.79
CA GLU A 28 14.31 22.87 32.83
C GLU A 28 14.74 24.08 33.68
N CYS A 29 15.17 25.17 33.05
CA CYS A 29 15.67 26.38 33.74
C CYS A 29 14.61 27.49 33.85
N CYS A 30 13.54 27.41 33.08
CA CYS A 30 12.42 28.35 33.09
C CYS A 30 11.14 27.69 32.59
N ALA A 31 9.99 28.25 32.96
CA ALA A 31 8.70 27.87 32.41
C ALA A 31 8.28 28.89 31.35
N ARG A 32 7.86 28.40 30.18
CA ARG A 32 7.32 29.21 29.09
C ARG A 32 5.80 29.12 29.09
N SER A 33 5.15 30.23 29.41
CA SER A 33 3.69 30.33 29.39
C SER A 33 3.17 30.54 27.97
N PHE A 34 2.03 29.94 27.69
CA PHE A 34 1.31 30.13 26.44
C PHE A 34 -0.20 30.16 26.68
N VAL A 35 -0.90 30.88 25.81
CA VAL A 35 -2.36 30.95 25.77
C VAL A 35 -2.82 30.52 24.39
N ILE A 36 -3.76 29.59 24.33
CA ILE A 36 -4.40 29.15 23.09
C ILE A 36 -5.86 29.57 23.14
N GLN A 37 -6.32 30.25 22.09
CA GLN A 37 -7.71 30.65 21.93
C GLN A 37 -8.22 30.23 20.56
N GLN A 38 -9.40 29.61 20.53
CA GLN A 38 -10.04 29.26 19.26
C GLN A 38 -10.70 30.51 18.65
N ILE A 39 -10.49 30.72 17.34
CA ILE A 39 -11.18 31.79 16.62
C ILE A 39 -12.60 31.31 16.27
N PRO A 40 -13.66 32.00 16.74
CA PRO A 40 -15.03 31.54 16.55
C PRO A 40 -15.36 31.41 15.06
N SER A 41 -16.28 30.50 14.74
CA SER A 41 -16.71 30.20 13.36
C SER A 41 -15.58 29.78 12.40
N SER A 42 -14.46 29.28 12.91
CA SER A 42 -13.33 28.81 12.10
C SER A 42 -12.62 27.61 12.73
N ASN A 43 -11.70 27.00 11.97
CA ASN A 43 -10.78 25.96 12.41
C ASN A 43 -9.41 26.51 12.84
N LEU A 44 -9.28 27.82 13.03
CA LEU A 44 -8.03 28.48 13.38
C LEU A 44 -7.89 28.66 14.89
N PHE A 45 -6.63 28.60 15.35
CA PHE A 45 -6.24 28.88 16.73
C PHE A 45 -5.27 30.07 16.77
N MET A 46 -5.50 30.97 17.71
CA MET A 46 -4.56 32.01 18.08
C MET A 46 -3.70 31.51 19.24
N VAL A 47 -2.39 31.44 19.03
CA VAL A 47 -1.42 31.00 20.03
C VAL A 47 -0.53 32.17 20.40
N VAL A 48 -0.53 32.54 21.68
CA VAL A 48 0.31 33.60 22.25
C VAL A 48 1.31 32.97 23.19
N VAL A 49 2.60 33.26 23.02
CA VAL A 49 3.68 32.64 23.79
C VAL A 49 4.59 33.72 24.38
N ASP A 50 4.98 33.58 25.65
CA ASP A 50 5.98 34.46 26.27
C ASP A 50 7.35 34.25 25.58
N ASN A 51 8.13 35.32 25.42
CA ASN A 51 9.45 35.31 24.78
C ASN A 51 10.63 35.34 25.78
N LYS A 52 10.35 35.32 27.08
CA LYS A 52 11.39 35.39 28.13
C LYS A 52 12.26 34.13 28.27
N CYS A 53 11.81 32.99 27.73
CA CYS A 53 12.45 31.69 27.89
C CYS A 53 12.61 31.04 26.50
N ASP A 54 13.83 30.62 26.17
CA ASP A 54 14.13 29.90 24.93
C ASP A 54 14.06 28.38 25.19
N CYS A 55 13.21 27.69 24.43
CA CYS A 55 12.92 26.26 24.58
C CYS A 55 13.27 25.49 23.30
N SER A 56 14.41 25.83 22.68
CA SER A 56 14.87 25.25 21.42
C SER A 56 15.23 23.75 21.49
N SER A 57 15.25 23.15 22.70
CA SER A 57 15.46 21.71 22.90
C SER A 57 14.21 20.86 22.69
N ALA A 58 13.03 21.47 22.50
CA ALA A 58 11.80 20.74 22.27
C ALA A 58 11.90 19.90 20.98
N PRO A 59 11.46 18.63 20.99
CA PRO A 59 11.51 17.78 19.81
C PRO A 59 10.65 18.37 18.69
N LEU A 60 11.21 18.38 17.48
CA LEU A 60 10.48 18.83 16.29
C LEU A 60 9.34 17.85 15.98
N VAL A 61 8.14 18.39 15.80
CA VAL A 61 6.99 17.62 15.30
C VAL A 61 7.01 17.71 13.77
N SER A 62 7.25 16.59 13.09
CA SER A 62 7.18 16.51 11.63
C SER A 62 5.83 15.95 11.19
N MET A 63 5.33 16.46 10.07
CA MET A 63 4.15 15.95 9.35
C MET A 63 4.54 15.07 8.15
N ASP A 64 5.83 14.76 8.02
CA ASP A 64 6.35 13.98 6.90
C ASP A 64 5.84 12.53 6.96
N PRO A 65 5.53 11.93 5.79
CA PRO A 65 5.10 10.54 5.73
C PRO A 65 6.20 9.59 6.18
N ILE A 66 5.82 8.60 6.97
CA ILE A 66 6.72 7.57 7.49
C ILE A 66 6.51 6.30 6.68
N GLU A 67 7.54 5.82 6.00
CA GLU A 67 7.47 4.56 5.25
C GLU A 67 7.31 3.37 6.19
N ILE A 68 6.33 2.50 5.89
CA ILE A 68 6.06 1.30 6.69
C ILE A 68 7.01 0.19 6.24
N MET A 69 7.96 -0.16 7.11
CA MET A 69 8.81 -1.34 6.92
C MET A 69 8.13 -2.60 7.46
N TYR A 70 7.68 -3.48 6.56
CA TYR A 70 7.07 -4.76 6.94
C TYR A 70 8.12 -5.75 7.44
N ASN A 71 8.11 -6.01 8.75
CA ASN A 71 8.75 -7.20 9.31
C ASN A 71 7.84 -8.44 9.16
N GLU A 72 8.38 -9.64 9.37
CA GLU A 72 7.64 -10.90 9.22
C GLU A 72 6.42 -11.00 10.15
N SER A 73 6.49 -10.41 11.35
CA SER A 73 5.40 -10.41 12.33
C SER A 73 4.21 -9.54 11.87
N LEU A 74 4.47 -8.31 11.43
CA LEU A 74 3.45 -7.35 10.99
C LEU A 74 2.67 -7.86 9.78
N LYS A 75 3.33 -8.60 8.89
CA LYS A 75 2.68 -9.27 7.76
C LYS A 75 1.67 -10.31 8.24
N CYS A 76 2.03 -11.12 9.24
CA CYS A 76 1.16 -12.14 9.83
C CYS A 76 -0.02 -11.52 10.58
N ASP A 77 0.19 -10.42 11.31
CA ASP A 77 -0.88 -9.75 12.03
C ASP A 77 -1.91 -9.13 11.09
N ARG A 78 -1.48 -8.53 9.97
CA ARG A 78 -2.39 -8.08 8.91
C ARG A 78 -3.22 -9.22 8.31
N LEU A 79 -2.63 -10.41 8.16
CA LEU A 79 -3.34 -11.59 7.65
C LEU A 79 -4.40 -12.13 8.62
N LYS A 80 -4.28 -11.87 9.93
CA LYS A 80 -5.32 -12.21 10.91
C LYS A 80 -6.53 -11.29 10.79
N PHE A 81 -6.31 -10.02 10.51
CA PHE A 81 -7.37 -9.01 10.32
C PHE A 81 -7.77 -8.86 8.85
N GLN A 82 -8.15 -9.96 8.19
CA GLN A 82 -8.70 -9.85 6.85
C GLN A 82 -10.03 -9.09 6.91
N LYS A 83 -10.20 -8.14 5.98
CA LYS A 83 -11.50 -7.52 5.75
C LYS A 83 -12.51 -8.59 5.35
N ASP A 84 -13.74 -8.44 5.80
CA ASP A 84 -14.83 -9.30 5.36
C ASP A 84 -14.97 -9.22 3.83
N ARG A 85 -14.99 -10.38 3.19
CA ARG A 85 -15.16 -10.50 1.74
C ARG A 85 -16.33 -11.43 1.46
N LYS A 86 -17.34 -10.94 0.73
CA LYS A 86 -18.44 -11.79 0.27
C LYS A 86 -17.91 -12.77 -0.78
N ARG A 87 -18.06 -14.07 -0.52
CA ARG A 87 -17.76 -15.10 -1.50
C ARG A 87 -18.76 -15.02 -2.65
N PRO A 88 -18.34 -15.26 -3.91
CA PRO A 88 -19.26 -15.44 -5.01
C PRO A 88 -20.29 -16.53 -4.69
N GLU A 89 -21.55 -16.30 -5.05
CA GLU A 89 -22.66 -17.22 -4.72
C GLU A 89 -22.60 -18.53 -5.49
N SER A 90 -22.06 -18.50 -6.71
CA SER A 90 -21.82 -19.71 -7.51
C SER A 90 -20.36 -19.82 -7.92
N ARG A 91 -19.88 -21.06 -7.94
CA ARG A 91 -18.61 -21.45 -8.52
C ARG A 91 -18.93 -22.53 -9.55
N ARG A 92 -18.45 -22.37 -10.78
CA ARG A 92 -18.51 -23.40 -11.84
C ARG A 92 -17.07 -23.86 -12.14
N PRO A 93 -16.51 -24.77 -11.33
CA PRO A 93 -15.11 -25.16 -11.46
C PRO A 93 -14.86 -26.17 -12.57
N PHE A 94 -15.90 -26.89 -13.01
CA PHE A 94 -15.81 -27.94 -14.02
C PHE A 94 -16.94 -27.78 -15.03
N HIS A 95 -16.62 -27.99 -16.30
CA HIS A 95 -17.61 -28.12 -17.37
C HIS A 95 -17.67 -29.59 -17.84
N PRO A 96 -18.86 -30.18 -18.06
CA PRO A 96 -18.98 -31.58 -18.47
C PRO A 96 -18.36 -31.89 -19.84
N GLU A 97 -18.19 -30.88 -20.69
CA GLU A 97 -17.50 -31.00 -21.98
C GLU A 97 -15.98 -30.77 -21.86
N GLU A 98 -15.47 -30.47 -20.67
CA GLU A 98 -14.04 -30.27 -20.43
C GLU A 98 -13.31 -31.61 -20.42
N ASN A 99 -12.41 -31.82 -21.39
CA ASN A 99 -11.58 -33.01 -21.46
C ASN A 99 -10.23 -32.78 -20.77
N ALA A 100 -10.14 -33.14 -19.49
CA ALA A 100 -8.89 -33.03 -18.71
C ALA A 100 -7.76 -33.98 -19.18
N MET A 101 -8.03 -34.89 -20.10
CA MET A 101 -7.05 -35.85 -20.63
C MET A 101 -6.29 -35.33 -21.86
N GLU A 102 -6.72 -34.21 -22.45
CA GLU A 102 -5.98 -33.55 -23.53
C GLU A 102 -4.77 -32.78 -22.98
N CYS A 103 -3.72 -33.52 -22.65
CA CYS A 103 -2.43 -32.95 -22.27
C CYS A 103 -1.49 -32.86 -23.49
N GLY A 104 -1.02 -31.66 -23.83
CA GLY A 104 0.13 -31.41 -24.71
C GLY A 104 0.29 -32.31 -25.95
N GLY A 105 -0.56 -32.16 -26.97
CA GLY A 105 -0.52 -32.95 -28.23
C GLY A 105 0.63 -32.64 -29.21
N ALA A 106 1.73 -32.01 -28.76
CA ALA A 106 2.82 -31.59 -29.64
C ALA A 106 3.51 -32.76 -30.37
N ALA A 107 3.55 -33.95 -29.75
CA ALA A 107 4.12 -35.15 -30.34
C ALA A 107 3.24 -35.78 -31.44
N GLY A 108 1.96 -35.38 -31.56
CA GLY A 108 1.04 -35.82 -32.61
C GLY A 108 1.20 -35.07 -33.94
N LEU A 109 1.95 -33.96 -33.96
CA LEU A 109 2.28 -33.20 -35.16
C LEU A 109 3.47 -33.84 -35.89
N SER A 110 3.35 -35.10 -36.33
CA SER A 110 4.31 -35.67 -37.26
C SER A 110 4.05 -35.06 -38.64
N ALA A 111 5.03 -34.33 -39.20
CA ALA A 111 4.95 -33.89 -40.59
C ALA A 111 4.74 -35.12 -41.49
N PRO A 112 3.77 -35.13 -42.41
CA PRO A 112 3.50 -36.29 -43.23
C PRO A 112 4.75 -36.64 -44.04
N LEU A 113 5.29 -37.85 -43.83
CA LEU A 113 6.44 -38.39 -44.57
C LEU A 113 6.24 -38.29 -46.09
N THR A 114 4.99 -38.32 -46.55
CA THR A 114 4.62 -38.12 -47.95
C THR A 114 4.99 -36.73 -48.47
N ALA A 115 4.83 -35.67 -47.66
CA ALA A 115 5.27 -34.31 -48.01
C ALA A 115 6.80 -34.18 -48.06
N ALA A 116 7.53 -34.97 -47.26
CA ALA A 116 9.00 -35.01 -47.30
C ALA A 116 9.55 -35.84 -48.47
N LEU A 117 8.83 -36.87 -48.94
CA LEU A 117 9.27 -37.78 -50.01
C LEU A 117 8.92 -37.31 -51.43
N LEU A 118 7.89 -36.47 -51.58
CA LEU A 118 7.51 -35.85 -52.86
C LEU A 118 8.66 -35.15 -53.61
N PRO A 119 9.50 -34.30 -52.97
CA PRO A 119 10.64 -33.68 -53.66
C PRO A 119 11.74 -34.69 -54.05
N LEU A 120 11.92 -35.77 -53.28
CA LEU A 120 12.88 -36.83 -53.61
C LEU A 120 12.46 -37.63 -54.86
N LEU A 121 11.17 -37.95 -54.98
CA LEU A 121 10.64 -38.64 -56.16
C LEU A 121 10.68 -37.76 -57.42
N ALA A 122 10.39 -36.45 -57.29
CA ALA A 122 10.51 -35.52 -58.41
C ALA A 122 11.94 -35.44 -58.98
N ASN A 123 12.96 -35.52 -58.11
CA ASN A 123 14.37 -35.57 -58.53
C ASN A 123 14.78 -36.90 -59.18
N LEU A 124 14.12 -38.02 -58.83
CA LEU A 124 14.37 -39.33 -59.43
C LEU A 124 13.72 -39.49 -60.81
N ILE A 125 12.58 -38.82 -61.04
CA ILE A 125 11.86 -38.86 -62.32
C ILE A 125 12.45 -37.85 -63.33
N SER A 126 13.14 -36.80 -62.86
CA SER A 126 13.78 -35.78 -63.70
C SER A 126 15.20 -36.14 -64.17
N ARG A 127 15.63 -37.40 -64.03
CA ARG A 127 16.96 -37.90 -64.39
C ARG A 127 16.85 -39.00 -65.44
#